data_AF-A0A0Q4YKY4-F1
#
_entry.id   AF-A0A0Q4YKY4-F1
#
_cell.length_a   1.000
_cell.length_b   1.000
_cell.length_c   1.000
_cell.angle_alpha   90.00
_cell.angle_beta   90.00
_cell.angle_gamma   90.00
#
_symmetry.space_group_name_H-M   'P 1'
#
loop_
_entity.id
_entity.type
_entity.pdbx_description
1 polymer ?
#
loop_
_entity_poly.entity_id
_entity_poly.type
_entity_poly.pdbx_seq_one_letter_code
_entity_poly.pdbx_strand_id
1 'polypeptide(L)'
;MSTSSSRPNLAEGFKRFFSVAPALTQAEKNDVYFIRHDVYARELGFEPVRPDQRETDAYDQTAEHCLLKTAESPQRLVGCARLVFPDPQSPDALMPFEKSCRDSLFRDVIDPSKLPRDRVAEVSRLAVLSDFRRRRGEEQREVAIDVRDFGDAQQPRFPYIPVGLYMAAVLMAQRRGIDYIFTLTEPRLAEHFAKLGVKIVPIGAPIEHRGTRVPSVIHAATVEAGLRLMIRPLWKAIEEQMANGYGQAEPGSGAA
;
A
#
# COMPACT_ATOMS: atom_id res chain seq x y z
N MET A 1 -24.37 36.57 -9.29
CA MET A 1 -23.34 35.69 -9.89
C MET A 1 -23.03 34.61 -8.87
N SER A 2 -23.50 33.39 -9.11
CA SER A 2 -23.28 32.26 -8.20
C SER A 2 -21.84 31.77 -8.38
N THR A 3 -21.03 31.87 -7.34
CA THR A 3 -19.67 31.32 -7.32
C THR A 3 -19.78 29.79 -7.30
N SER A 4 -19.56 29.18 -8.47
CA SER A 4 -19.37 27.74 -8.57
C SER A 4 -18.13 27.37 -7.75
N SER A 5 -18.35 26.82 -6.56
CA SER A 5 -17.32 26.19 -5.75
C SER A 5 -16.82 24.96 -6.54
N SER A 6 -15.72 25.12 -7.27
CA SER A 6 -15.06 24.01 -7.94
C SER A 6 -14.66 23.00 -6.88
N ARG A 7 -15.32 21.83 -6.85
CA ARG A 7 -14.88 20.72 -6.00
C ARG A 7 -13.41 20.45 -6.30
N PRO A 8 -12.53 20.38 -5.29
CA PRO A 8 -11.12 20.14 -5.52
C PRO A 8 -10.94 18.81 -6.24
N ASN A 9 -10.28 18.85 -7.40
CA ASN A 9 -9.95 17.66 -8.18
C ASN A 9 -8.86 16.88 -7.44
N LEU A 10 -9.21 15.72 -6.85
CA LEU A 10 -8.27 14.89 -6.10
C LEU A 10 -7.07 14.45 -6.94
N ALA A 11 -7.25 14.29 -8.26
CA ALA A 11 -6.15 13.95 -9.17
C ALA A 11 -5.11 15.08 -9.24
N GLU A 12 -5.56 16.33 -9.45
CA GLU A 12 -4.69 17.50 -9.48
C GLU A 12 -4.02 17.73 -8.12
N GLY A 13 -4.76 17.56 -7.03
CA GLY A 13 -4.21 17.63 -5.69
C GLY A 13 -3.08 16.61 -5.47
N PHE A 14 -3.28 15.36 -5.88
CA PHE A 14 -2.24 14.35 -5.81
C PHE A 14 -1.04 14.71 -6.70
N LYS A 15 -1.25 14.97 -8.00
CA LYS A 15 -0.18 15.32 -8.96
C LYS A 15 0.62 16.55 -8.54
N ARG A 16 0.00 17.50 -7.83
CA ARG A 16 0.68 18.70 -7.31
C ARG A 16 1.65 18.40 -6.18
N PHE A 17 1.35 17.45 -5.30
CA PHE A 17 2.13 17.23 -4.08
C PHE A 17 2.95 15.94 -4.12
N PHE A 18 2.50 14.93 -4.85
CA PHE A 18 3.05 13.59 -4.81
C PHE A 18 3.16 12.95 -6.19
N SER A 19 4.07 11.99 -6.29
CA SER A 19 4.19 11.05 -7.39
C SER A 19 4.45 9.65 -6.86
N VAL A 20 3.92 8.63 -7.54
CA VAL A 20 4.11 7.22 -7.20
C VAL A 20 4.56 6.43 -8.42
N ALA A 21 5.50 5.52 -8.22
CA ALA A 21 6.01 4.64 -9.26
C ALA A 21 6.33 3.26 -8.68
N PRO A 22 6.37 2.19 -9.49
CA PRO A 22 6.99 0.94 -9.09
C PRO A 22 8.49 1.15 -8.83
N ALA A 23 9.05 0.48 -7.83
CA ALA A 23 10.48 0.49 -7.53
C ALA A 23 11.17 -0.67 -8.26
N LEU A 24 11.70 -0.38 -9.44
CA LEU A 24 12.17 -1.40 -10.38
C LEU A 24 13.70 -1.55 -10.36
N THR A 25 14.40 -0.44 -10.20
CA THR A 25 15.86 -0.41 -10.13
C THR A 25 16.36 -0.78 -8.72
N GLN A 26 17.61 -1.21 -8.62
CA GLN A 26 18.23 -1.47 -7.31
C GLN A 26 18.30 -0.21 -6.44
N ALA A 27 18.46 0.97 -7.04
CA ALA A 27 18.47 2.24 -6.31
C ALA A 27 17.10 2.52 -5.67
N GLU A 28 16.02 2.37 -6.43
CA GLU A 28 14.65 2.57 -5.90
C GLU A 28 14.27 1.51 -4.86
N LYS A 29 14.70 0.25 -5.04
CA LYS A 29 14.53 -0.78 -4.01
C LYS A 29 15.29 -0.44 -2.73
N ASN A 30 16.50 0.11 -2.85
CA ASN A 30 17.26 0.59 -1.69
C ASN A 30 16.53 1.76 -0.98
N ASP A 31 15.90 2.69 -1.72
CA ASP A 31 15.06 3.74 -1.14
C ASP A 31 13.89 3.13 -0.33
N VAL A 32 13.22 2.10 -0.87
CA VAL A 32 12.15 1.36 -0.16
C VAL A 32 12.67 0.73 1.12
N TYR A 33 13.81 0.02 1.07
CA TYR A 33 14.40 -0.63 2.25
C TYR A 33 14.85 0.38 3.30
N PHE A 34 15.32 1.55 2.87
CA PHE A 34 15.65 2.66 3.76
C PHE A 34 14.41 3.23 4.47
N ILE A 35 13.33 3.50 3.75
CA ILE A 35 12.06 3.97 4.34
C ILE A 35 11.55 2.96 5.37
N ARG A 36 11.54 1.68 5.00
CA ARG A 36 11.12 0.61 5.90
C ARG A 36 12.00 0.51 7.15
N HIS A 37 13.31 0.67 7.00
CA HIS A 37 14.23 0.70 8.14
C HIS A 37 13.97 1.89 9.06
N ASP A 38 13.74 3.08 8.50
CA ASP A 38 13.41 4.26 9.30
C ASP A 38 12.14 4.05 10.13
N VAL A 39 11.10 3.51 9.50
CA VAL A 39 9.79 3.33 10.12
C VAL A 39 9.78 2.12 11.05
N TYR A 40 10.05 0.91 10.53
CA TYR A 40 9.88 -0.33 11.30
C TYR A 40 11.01 -0.62 12.28
N ALA A 41 12.24 -0.18 12.01
CA ALA A 41 13.36 -0.43 12.90
C ALA A 41 13.65 0.76 13.82
N ARG A 42 13.96 1.94 13.26
CA ARG A 42 14.40 3.10 14.07
C ARG A 42 13.27 3.71 14.89
N GLU A 43 12.11 3.93 14.28
CA GLU A 43 11.01 4.61 14.94
C GLU A 43 10.15 3.65 15.76
N LEU A 44 9.72 2.54 15.16
CA LEU A 44 8.79 1.60 15.78
C LEU A 44 9.43 0.58 16.70
N GLY A 45 10.72 0.27 16.48
CA GLY A 45 11.40 -0.82 17.19
C GLY A 45 10.81 -2.21 16.92
N PHE A 46 10.07 -2.39 15.83
CA PHE A 46 9.47 -3.67 15.45
C PHE A 46 10.44 -4.62 14.76
N GLU A 47 11.48 -4.06 14.13
CA GLU A 47 12.53 -4.77 13.41
C GLU A 47 13.90 -4.31 13.94
N PRO A 48 14.96 -5.11 13.79
CA PRO A 48 16.30 -4.73 14.25
C PRO A 48 16.87 -3.57 13.42
N VAL A 49 17.52 -2.62 14.10
CA VAL A 49 18.31 -1.56 13.45
C VAL A 49 19.59 -2.18 12.87
N ARG A 50 19.83 -1.98 11.58
CA ARG A 50 20.97 -2.55 10.84
C ARG A 50 21.95 -1.48 10.38
N PRO A 51 23.28 -1.74 10.35
CA PRO A 51 24.29 -0.76 9.92
C PRO A 51 24.15 -0.29 8.47
N ASP A 52 23.65 -1.15 7.58
CA ASP A 52 23.40 -0.82 6.17
C ASP A 52 22.11 -0.01 5.96
N GLN A 53 21.35 0.20 7.02
CA GLN A 53 20.09 0.95 7.07
C GLN A 53 19.01 0.39 6.15
N ARG A 54 18.97 -0.94 5.97
CA ARG A 54 17.97 -1.62 5.14
C ARG A 54 17.14 -2.59 5.95
N GLU A 55 15.82 -2.42 5.93
CA GLU A 55 14.90 -3.42 6.45
C GLU A 55 14.48 -4.32 5.28
N THR A 56 14.88 -5.59 5.40
CA THR A 56 14.53 -6.66 4.46
C THR A 56 14.21 -7.93 5.23
N ASP A 57 13.31 -8.73 4.68
CA ASP A 57 12.96 -10.07 5.14
C ASP A 57 12.93 -11.07 3.96
N ALA A 58 12.62 -12.33 4.25
CA ALA A 58 12.64 -13.41 3.25
C ALA A 58 11.64 -13.21 2.11
N TYR A 59 10.56 -12.44 2.31
CA TYR A 59 9.52 -12.25 1.30
C TYR A 59 9.89 -11.19 0.26
N ASP A 60 10.94 -10.40 0.51
CA ASP A 60 11.39 -9.38 -0.45
C ASP A 60 11.95 -9.98 -1.75
N GLN A 61 12.30 -11.27 -1.75
CA GLN A 61 12.75 -11.99 -2.95
C GLN A 61 11.63 -12.22 -3.97
N THR A 62 10.40 -12.37 -3.49
CA THR A 62 9.20 -12.61 -4.32
C THR A 62 8.22 -11.44 -4.24
N ALA A 63 8.72 -10.23 -3.96
CA ALA A 63 7.89 -9.05 -3.82
C ALA A 63 8.17 -7.98 -4.88
N GLU A 64 7.12 -7.22 -5.19
CA GLU A 64 7.22 -5.92 -5.81
C GLU A 64 6.95 -4.80 -4.80
N HIS A 65 7.45 -3.61 -5.13
CA HIS A 65 7.28 -2.43 -4.28
C HIS A 65 6.86 -1.23 -5.11
N CYS A 66 6.10 -0.34 -4.49
CA CYS A 66 5.90 1.02 -5.00
C CYS A 66 6.55 2.03 -4.07
N LEU A 67 6.97 3.15 -4.64
CA LEU A 67 7.64 4.25 -3.97
C LEU A 67 6.87 5.53 -4.23
N LEU A 68 6.48 6.22 -3.16
CA LEU A 68 5.85 7.52 -3.19
C LEU A 68 6.91 8.58 -2.87
N LYS A 69 6.99 9.60 -3.71
CA LYS A 69 7.88 10.76 -3.56
C LYS A 69 7.06 12.07 -3.62
N THR A 70 7.63 13.16 -3.15
CA THR A 70 7.08 14.50 -3.43
C THR A 70 7.14 14.79 -4.93
N ALA A 71 6.18 15.56 -5.45
CA ALA A 71 6.20 16.00 -6.86
C ALA A 71 7.18 17.15 -7.11
N GLU A 72 7.55 17.90 -6.07
CA GLU A 72 8.53 18.99 -6.13
C GLU A 72 9.94 18.50 -6.46
N SER A 73 10.76 19.39 -7.04
CA SER A 73 12.19 19.16 -7.27
C SER A 73 13.02 19.96 -6.27
N PRO A 74 13.98 19.35 -5.55
CA PRO A 74 14.33 17.92 -5.60
C PRO A 74 13.25 17.04 -4.97
N GLN A 75 13.05 15.84 -5.54
CA GLN A 75 12.11 14.86 -5.00
C GLN A 75 12.60 14.32 -3.65
N ARG A 76 11.68 14.21 -2.69
CA ARG A 76 11.93 13.60 -1.38
C ARG A 76 11.16 12.30 -1.27
N LEU A 77 11.75 11.32 -0.59
CA LEU A 77 11.07 10.07 -0.22
C LEU A 77 9.91 10.38 0.74
N VAL A 78 8.76 9.75 0.53
CA VAL A 78 7.57 9.93 1.37
C VAL A 78 7.17 8.62 2.02
N GLY A 79 7.03 7.56 1.22
CA GLY A 79 6.58 6.26 1.71
C GLY A 79 6.66 5.17 0.65
N CYS A 80 6.35 3.94 1.04
CA CYS A 80 6.35 2.78 0.18
C CYS A 80 5.28 1.76 0.60
N ALA A 81 4.94 0.84 -0.31
CA ALA A 81 4.20 -0.37 0.01
C ALA A 81 4.80 -1.57 -0.71
N ARG A 82 4.59 -2.77 -0.16
CA ARG A 82 5.06 -4.05 -0.71
C ARG A 82 3.88 -4.91 -1.12
N LEU A 83 4.00 -5.58 -2.26
CA LEU A 83 3.12 -6.65 -2.70
C LEU A 83 3.92 -7.94 -2.81
N VAL A 84 3.61 -8.92 -1.97
CA VAL A 84 4.29 -10.22 -1.91
C VAL A 84 3.53 -11.23 -2.75
N PHE A 85 4.24 -11.97 -3.59
CA PHE A 85 3.69 -13.08 -4.37
C PHE A 85 4.13 -14.43 -3.77
N PRO A 86 3.33 -15.50 -3.91
CA PRO A 86 3.81 -16.85 -3.66
C PRO A 86 5.02 -17.18 -4.51
N ASP A 87 5.95 -17.94 -3.95
CA ASP A 87 7.14 -18.40 -4.66
C ASP A 87 6.77 -19.53 -5.64
N PRO A 88 6.95 -19.36 -6.96
CA PRO A 88 6.70 -20.42 -7.93
C PRO A 88 7.57 -21.66 -7.73
N GLN A 89 8.76 -21.49 -7.13
CA GLN A 89 9.69 -22.60 -6.83
C GLN A 89 9.36 -23.30 -5.50
N SER A 90 8.48 -22.71 -4.68
CA SER A 90 8.03 -23.29 -3.41
C SER A 90 6.53 -23.04 -3.21
N PRO A 91 5.64 -23.74 -3.95
CA PRO A 91 4.20 -23.49 -3.90
C PRO A 91 3.57 -23.65 -2.50
N ASP A 92 4.15 -24.53 -1.68
CA ASP A 92 3.72 -24.79 -0.30
C ASP A 92 4.23 -23.72 0.70
N ALA A 93 5.10 -22.80 0.27
CA ALA A 93 5.58 -21.72 1.13
C ALA A 93 4.42 -20.79 1.46
N LEU A 94 4.16 -20.64 2.76
CA LEU A 94 3.10 -19.79 3.28
C LEU A 94 3.48 -18.31 3.12
N MET A 95 2.51 -17.51 2.66
CA MET A 95 2.55 -16.05 2.70
C MET A 95 2.57 -15.53 4.14
N PRO A 96 3.01 -14.29 4.39
CA PRO A 96 3.07 -13.74 5.74
C PRO A 96 1.75 -13.87 6.53
N PHE A 97 0.61 -13.50 5.96
CA PHE A 97 -0.68 -13.59 6.65
C PHE A 97 -1.11 -15.03 6.92
N GLU A 98 -0.77 -15.98 6.04
CA GLU A 98 -1.07 -17.41 6.26
C GLU A 98 -0.31 -17.95 7.48
N LYS A 99 0.89 -17.42 7.76
CA LYS A 99 1.64 -17.75 8.98
C LYS A 99 1.04 -17.09 10.21
N SER A 100 0.80 -15.78 10.14
CA SER A 100 0.33 -15.00 11.30
C SER A 100 -1.11 -15.31 11.71
N CYS A 101 -1.96 -15.68 10.76
CA CYS A 101 -3.40 -15.86 10.98
C CYS A 101 -3.83 -17.34 10.92
N ARG A 102 -2.90 -18.29 10.98
CA ARG A 102 -3.18 -19.74 10.81
C ARG A 102 -4.43 -20.22 11.54
N ASP A 103 -4.58 -19.80 12.79
CA ASP A 103 -5.62 -20.25 13.71
C ASP A 103 -6.82 -19.28 13.79
N SER A 104 -6.76 -18.12 13.10
CA SER A 104 -7.82 -17.10 13.15
C SER A 104 -8.63 -16.99 11.86
N LEU A 105 -8.23 -17.66 10.77
CA LEU A 105 -8.92 -17.60 9.47
C LEU A 105 -10.28 -18.32 9.46
N PHE A 106 -11.29 -17.63 8.94
CA PHE A 106 -12.62 -18.14 8.64
C PHE A 106 -12.59 -18.87 7.29
N ARG A 107 -12.19 -20.14 7.31
CA ARG A 107 -12.00 -20.96 6.08
C ARG A 107 -13.29 -21.25 5.33
N ASP A 108 -14.43 -21.07 5.97
CA ASP A 108 -15.77 -21.08 5.37
C ASP A 108 -16.07 -19.82 4.53
N VAL A 109 -15.44 -18.69 4.86
CA VAL A 109 -15.51 -17.45 4.05
C VAL A 109 -14.56 -17.54 2.86
N ILE A 110 -13.29 -17.89 3.12
CA ILE A 110 -12.28 -18.12 2.08
C ILE A 110 -11.18 -19.03 2.63
N ASP A 111 -10.76 -20.01 1.85
CA ASP A 111 -9.68 -20.92 2.20
C ASP A 111 -8.48 -20.68 1.27
N PRO A 112 -7.43 -19.96 1.72
CA PRO A 112 -6.30 -19.60 0.86
C PRO A 112 -5.59 -20.81 0.23
N SER A 113 -5.64 -21.98 0.86
CA SER A 113 -5.05 -23.22 0.33
C SER A 113 -5.80 -23.79 -0.88
N LYS A 114 -7.04 -23.35 -1.13
CA LYS A 114 -7.88 -23.78 -2.26
C LYS A 114 -7.86 -22.79 -3.43
N LEU A 115 -7.16 -21.66 -3.28
CA LEU A 115 -7.04 -20.66 -4.33
C LEU A 115 -5.85 -20.98 -5.25
N PRO A 116 -5.91 -20.62 -6.54
CA PRO A 116 -4.75 -20.71 -7.43
C PRO A 116 -3.61 -19.82 -6.89
N ARG A 117 -2.45 -20.40 -6.57
CA ARG A 117 -1.32 -19.66 -5.95
C ARG A 117 -0.78 -18.55 -6.85
N ASP A 118 -0.89 -18.69 -8.16
CA ASP A 118 -0.52 -17.67 -9.14
C ASP A 118 -1.52 -16.50 -9.20
N ARG A 119 -2.66 -16.59 -8.52
CA ARG A 119 -3.74 -15.58 -8.48
C ARG A 119 -3.89 -14.88 -7.14
N VAL A 120 -2.98 -15.10 -6.21
CA VAL A 120 -3.00 -14.49 -4.88
C VAL A 120 -1.75 -13.65 -4.63
N ALA A 121 -1.90 -12.57 -3.87
CA ALA A 121 -0.78 -11.78 -3.36
C ALA A 121 -1.13 -11.15 -2.02
N GLU A 122 -0.14 -10.67 -1.28
CA GLU A 122 -0.34 -9.97 -0.01
C GLU A 122 0.24 -8.55 -0.05
N VAL A 123 -0.58 -7.55 0.29
CA VAL A 123 -0.09 -6.20 0.58
C VAL A 123 0.45 -6.15 2.01
N SER A 124 1.71 -5.74 2.14
CA SER A 124 2.39 -5.60 3.43
C SER A 124 3.35 -4.40 3.40
N ARG A 125 3.99 -4.12 4.55
CA ARG A 125 5.05 -3.09 4.69
C ARG A 125 4.65 -1.70 4.13
N LEU A 126 3.40 -1.27 4.34
CA LEU A 126 3.01 0.11 4.06
C LEU A 126 3.68 1.03 5.10
N ALA A 127 4.69 1.76 4.66
CA ALA A 127 5.52 2.64 5.50
C ALA A 127 5.51 4.07 4.96
N VAL A 128 5.41 5.05 5.86
CA VAL A 128 5.42 6.48 5.55
C VAL A 128 6.38 7.16 6.51
N LEU A 129 7.31 7.96 6.02
CA LEU A 129 8.27 8.68 6.85
C LEU A 129 7.57 9.70 7.77
N SER A 130 8.16 9.95 8.95
CA SER A 130 7.57 10.79 10.00
C SER A 130 7.25 12.20 9.55
N ASP A 131 8.07 12.77 8.68
CA ASP A 131 7.93 14.14 8.22
C ASP A 131 6.66 14.37 7.39
N PHE A 132 6.05 13.28 6.92
CA PHE A 132 4.85 13.29 6.10
C PHE A 132 3.61 12.75 6.82
N ARG A 133 3.75 12.29 8.07
CA ARG A 133 2.65 11.99 8.97
C ARG A 133 2.37 13.24 9.81
N ARG A 134 1.16 13.79 9.77
CA ARG A 134 0.87 15.07 10.44
C ARG A 134 0.92 14.90 11.96
N ARG A 135 1.88 15.57 12.63
CA ARG A 135 1.84 15.82 14.09
C ARG A 135 1.28 17.21 14.38
N ARG A 136 0.08 17.28 14.97
CA ARG A 136 -0.36 18.44 15.76
C ARG A 136 -0.65 17.96 17.18
N GLY A 137 0.25 18.28 18.11
CA GLY A 137 -0.10 18.49 19.52
C GLY A 137 -0.20 17.27 20.46
N GLU A 138 0.27 16.07 20.11
CA GLU A 138 0.24 14.94 21.05
C GLU A 138 1.60 14.31 21.28
N GLU A 139 2.00 14.33 22.55
CA GLU A 139 3.07 13.53 23.13
C GLU A 139 2.75 12.05 22.91
N GLN A 140 3.73 11.33 22.33
CA GLN A 140 3.95 9.90 22.46
C GLN A 140 2.71 9.00 22.60
N ARG A 141 2.22 8.40 21.49
CA ARG A 141 1.82 6.98 21.42
C ARG A 141 1.36 6.52 20.03
N GLU A 142 1.77 5.30 19.73
CA GLU A 142 1.35 4.36 18.67
C GLU A 142 1.40 4.84 17.20
N VAL A 143 2.48 4.42 16.54
CA VAL A 143 2.80 4.69 15.14
C VAL A 143 2.18 3.59 14.26
N ALA A 144 0.91 3.77 13.95
CA ALA A 144 0.32 3.26 12.72
C ALA A 144 0.17 4.43 11.74
N ILE A 145 -0.34 4.20 10.53
CA ILE A 145 -0.86 5.33 9.73
C ILE A 145 -1.94 5.98 10.60
N ASP A 146 -1.64 7.15 11.15
CA ASP A 146 -2.54 7.79 12.10
C ASP A 146 -3.81 8.19 11.36
N VAL A 147 -4.95 7.86 11.93
CA VAL A 147 -6.30 8.23 11.45
C VAL A 147 -6.40 9.73 11.15
N ARG A 148 -5.58 10.55 11.78
CA ARG A 148 -5.50 12.01 11.56
C ARG A 148 -4.85 12.41 10.23
N ASP A 149 -4.13 11.51 9.55
CA ASP A 149 -3.69 11.70 8.17
C ASP A 149 -4.88 11.74 7.18
N PHE A 150 -6.06 11.31 7.63
CA PHE A 150 -7.34 11.35 6.91
C PHE A 150 -8.18 12.60 7.19
N GLY A 151 -7.63 13.55 7.97
CA GLY A 151 -8.36 14.72 8.47
C GLY A 151 -9.24 14.42 9.68
N ASP A 152 -9.74 15.45 10.33
CA ASP A 152 -10.70 15.35 11.43
C ASP A 152 -12.06 15.95 11.06
N ALA A 153 -13.04 15.85 11.96
CA ALA A 153 -14.38 16.40 11.76
C ALA A 153 -14.42 17.93 11.57
N GLN A 154 -13.36 18.64 11.97
CA GLN A 154 -13.23 20.09 11.92
C GLN A 154 -12.46 20.56 10.66
N GLN A 155 -11.55 19.73 10.13
CA GLN A 155 -10.75 19.97 8.92
C GLN A 155 -10.44 18.66 8.16
N PRO A 156 -11.38 18.14 7.35
CA PRO A 156 -11.13 16.96 6.54
C PRO A 156 -10.09 17.28 5.45
N ARG A 157 -8.89 16.69 5.51
CA ARG A 157 -7.92 16.68 4.41
C ARG A 157 -7.87 15.29 3.80
N PHE A 158 -7.91 15.21 2.47
CA PHE A 158 -7.83 13.93 1.80
C PHE A 158 -6.45 13.26 2.05
N PRO A 159 -6.43 11.98 2.44
CA PRO A 159 -5.23 11.21 2.80
C PRO A 159 -4.41 10.74 1.57
N TYR A 160 -3.86 11.66 0.80
CA TYR A 160 -3.19 11.31 -0.46
C TYR A 160 -2.13 10.21 -0.35
N ILE A 161 -1.37 10.17 0.76
CA ILE A 161 -0.24 9.26 0.94
C ILE A 161 -0.70 7.80 1.09
N PRO A 162 -1.45 7.40 2.14
CA PRO A 162 -1.84 6.00 2.32
C PRO A 162 -2.78 5.52 1.21
N VAL A 163 -3.63 6.41 0.67
CA VAL A 163 -4.51 6.06 -0.46
C VAL A 163 -3.70 5.83 -1.74
N GLY A 164 -2.73 6.70 -2.03
CA GLY A 164 -1.85 6.56 -3.19
C GLY A 164 -1.06 5.27 -3.17
N LEU A 165 -0.45 4.95 -2.03
CA LEU A 165 0.30 3.71 -1.83
C LEU A 165 -0.56 2.46 -2.00
N TYR A 166 -1.78 2.46 -1.46
CA TYR A 166 -2.67 1.31 -1.55
C TYR A 166 -3.24 1.11 -2.96
N MET A 167 -3.64 2.20 -3.64
CA MET A 167 -4.06 2.13 -5.04
C MET A 167 -2.94 1.62 -5.93
N ALA A 168 -1.71 2.11 -5.73
CA ALA A 168 -0.54 1.59 -6.42
C ALA A 168 -0.35 0.09 -6.17
N ALA A 169 -0.51 -0.39 -4.93
CA ALA A 169 -0.41 -1.81 -4.63
C ALA A 169 -1.49 -2.67 -5.33
N VAL A 170 -2.74 -2.18 -5.42
CA VAL A 170 -3.78 -2.85 -6.20
C VAL A 170 -3.45 -2.87 -7.69
N LEU A 171 -2.92 -1.77 -8.24
CA LEU A 171 -2.52 -1.68 -9.64
C LEU A 171 -1.35 -2.63 -9.97
N MET A 172 -0.38 -2.78 -9.06
CA MET A 172 0.68 -3.79 -9.20
C MET A 172 0.07 -5.21 -9.27
N ALA A 173 -0.90 -5.51 -8.40
CA ALA A 173 -1.59 -6.80 -8.39
C ALA A 173 -2.38 -7.04 -9.70
N GLN A 174 -3.13 -6.04 -10.17
CA GLN A 174 -3.85 -6.12 -11.44
C GLN A 174 -2.91 -6.34 -12.64
N ARG A 175 -1.77 -5.63 -12.70
CA ARG A 175 -0.75 -5.85 -13.75
C ARG A 175 -0.22 -7.27 -13.75
N ARG A 176 -0.09 -7.90 -12.57
CA ARG A 176 0.36 -9.29 -12.40
C ARG A 176 -0.75 -10.33 -12.59
N GLY A 177 -1.98 -9.93 -12.90
CA GLY A 177 -3.10 -10.86 -13.08
C GLY A 177 -3.57 -11.53 -11.78
N ILE A 178 -3.33 -10.88 -10.64
CA ILE A 178 -3.77 -11.33 -9.33
C ILE A 178 -5.26 -11.04 -9.15
N ASP A 179 -5.99 -12.02 -8.62
CA ASP A 179 -7.41 -11.91 -8.32
C ASP A 179 -7.66 -11.54 -6.86
N TYR A 180 -6.91 -12.15 -5.94
CA TYR A 180 -7.10 -12.03 -4.49
C TYR A 180 -5.90 -11.32 -3.84
N ILE A 181 -6.16 -10.15 -3.29
CA ILE A 181 -5.20 -9.37 -2.53
C ILE A 181 -5.51 -9.55 -1.05
N PHE A 182 -4.62 -10.24 -0.34
CA PHE A 182 -4.68 -10.38 1.10
C PHE A 182 -3.99 -9.20 1.79
N THR A 183 -4.47 -8.85 2.98
CA THR A 183 -3.87 -7.80 3.81
C THR A 183 -4.12 -8.10 5.28
N LEU A 184 -3.12 -7.83 6.11
CA LEU A 184 -3.24 -7.87 7.57
C LEU A 184 -3.08 -6.43 8.08
N THR A 185 -4.21 -5.75 8.35
CA THR A 185 -4.20 -4.30 8.56
C THR A 185 -5.01 -3.85 9.76
N GLU A 186 -4.77 -2.62 10.22
CA GLU A 186 -5.52 -2.02 11.33
C GLU A 186 -7.00 -1.82 10.93
N PRO A 187 -7.98 -2.11 11.82
CA PRO A 187 -9.40 -1.96 11.53
C PRO A 187 -9.79 -0.61 10.92
N ARG A 188 -9.25 0.48 11.48
CA ARG A 188 -9.59 1.84 11.03
C ARG A 188 -9.08 2.14 9.62
N LEU A 189 -7.93 1.57 9.24
CA LEU A 189 -7.41 1.71 7.88
C LEU A 189 -8.30 0.95 6.89
N ALA A 190 -8.75 -0.27 7.24
CA ALA A 190 -9.71 -1.02 6.44
C ALA A 190 -11.03 -0.25 6.25
N GLU A 191 -11.58 0.34 7.31
CA GLU A 191 -12.77 1.19 7.23
C GLU A 191 -12.56 2.41 6.31
N HIS A 192 -11.37 3.00 6.32
CA HIS A 192 -11.08 4.12 5.44
C HIS A 192 -11.14 3.71 3.97
N PHE A 193 -10.52 2.60 3.59
CA PHE A 193 -10.62 2.08 2.22
C PHE A 193 -12.05 1.72 1.83
N ALA A 194 -12.82 1.16 2.76
CA ALA A 194 -14.25 0.91 2.56
C ALA A 194 -15.02 2.20 2.25
N LYS A 195 -14.70 3.32 2.93
CA LYS A 195 -15.28 4.64 2.64
C LYS A 195 -14.90 5.17 1.24
N LEU A 196 -13.84 4.67 0.61
CA LEU A 196 -13.50 5.03 -0.78
C LEU A 196 -14.29 4.23 -1.82
N GLY A 197 -15.00 3.17 -1.38
CA GLY A 197 -15.74 2.24 -2.24
C GLY A 197 -15.01 0.91 -2.46
N VAL A 198 -13.89 0.67 -1.77
CA VAL A 198 -13.17 -0.61 -1.86
C VAL A 198 -13.89 -1.66 -1.01
N LYS A 199 -14.30 -2.78 -1.62
CA LYS A 199 -14.85 -3.91 -0.87
C LYS A 199 -13.71 -4.71 -0.23
N ILE A 200 -13.46 -4.43 1.05
CA ILE A 200 -12.56 -5.20 1.91
C ILE A 200 -13.39 -6.16 2.78
N VAL A 201 -13.13 -7.45 2.64
CA VAL A 201 -13.88 -8.49 3.36
C VAL A 201 -12.98 -9.07 4.45
N PRO A 202 -13.34 -8.97 5.74
CA PRO A 202 -12.64 -9.68 6.81
C PRO A 202 -12.74 -11.20 6.60
N ILE A 203 -11.61 -11.89 6.77
CA ILE A 203 -11.51 -13.34 6.52
C ILE A 203 -11.03 -14.11 7.76
N GLY A 204 -11.04 -13.46 8.91
CA GLY A 204 -10.61 -14.07 10.17
C GLY A 204 -10.81 -13.14 11.34
N ALA A 205 -10.65 -13.68 12.54
CA ALA A 205 -10.71 -12.91 13.77
C ALA A 205 -9.52 -11.93 13.85
N PRO A 206 -9.69 -10.75 14.49
CA PRO A 206 -8.58 -9.87 14.78
C PRO A 206 -7.49 -10.59 15.58
N ILE A 207 -6.22 -10.30 15.29
CA ILE A 207 -5.06 -10.84 16.01
C ILE A 207 -4.20 -9.71 16.56
N GLU A 208 -3.45 -10.00 17.62
CA GLU A 208 -2.40 -9.11 18.11
C GLU A 208 -1.14 -9.32 17.26
N HIS A 209 -0.84 -8.34 16.41
CA HIS A 209 0.34 -8.35 15.56
C HIS A 209 0.87 -6.92 15.43
N ARG A 210 1.64 -6.50 16.46
CA ARG A 210 2.16 -5.12 16.60
C ARG A 210 0.99 -4.13 16.73
N GLY A 211 0.04 -4.46 17.61
CA GLY A 211 -1.30 -3.90 17.69
C GLY A 211 -2.33 -4.78 16.99
N THR A 212 -3.62 -4.47 17.20
CA THR A 212 -4.73 -5.22 16.60
C THR A 212 -4.70 -5.13 15.07
N ARG A 213 -4.74 -6.28 14.41
CA ARG A 213 -4.82 -6.39 12.95
C ARG A 213 -5.93 -7.35 12.54
N VAL A 214 -6.57 -7.06 11.42
CA VAL A 214 -7.64 -7.88 10.85
C VAL A 214 -7.19 -8.44 9.51
N PRO A 215 -7.13 -9.77 9.34
CA PRO A 215 -6.90 -10.36 8.04
C PRO A 215 -8.11 -10.11 7.15
N SER A 216 -7.87 -9.58 5.96
CA SER A 216 -8.90 -9.27 4.98
C SER A 216 -8.48 -9.65 3.57
N VAL A 217 -9.45 -9.80 2.68
CA VAL A 217 -9.25 -9.99 1.24
C VAL A 217 -9.94 -8.89 0.45
N ILE A 218 -9.31 -8.52 -0.67
CA ILE A 218 -9.83 -7.63 -1.69
C ILE A 218 -9.75 -8.33 -3.04
N HIS A 219 -10.83 -8.24 -3.82
CA HIS A 219 -10.82 -8.73 -5.20
C HIS A 219 -10.32 -7.63 -6.14
N ALA A 220 -9.14 -7.83 -6.72
CA ALA A 220 -8.42 -6.80 -7.48
C ALA A 220 -9.26 -6.22 -8.62
N ALA A 221 -9.95 -7.07 -9.38
CA ALA A 221 -10.79 -6.66 -10.52
C ALA A 221 -11.99 -5.78 -10.14
N THR A 222 -12.44 -5.83 -8.88
CA THR A 222 -13.62 -5.10 -8.42
C THR A 222 -13.31 -3.70 -7.91
N VAL A 223 -12.04 -3.40 -7.64
CA VAL A 223 -11.64 -2.18 -6.92
C VAL A 223 -12.06 -0.94 -7.68
N GLU A 224 -11.63 -0.78 -8.93
CA GLU A 224 -11.92 0.42 -9.73
C GLU A 224 -13.43 0.66 -9.90
N ALA A 225 -14.17 -0.40 -10.23
CA ALA A 225 -15.62 -0.33 -10.43
C ALA A 225 -16.35 0.08 -9.13
N GLY A 226 -15.88 -0.40 -7.98
CA GLY A 226 -16.42 -0.10 -6.66
C GLY A 226 -16.10 1.31 -6.15
N LEU A 227 -15.05 1.97 -6.67
CA LEU A 227 -14.67 3.32 -6.23
C LEU A 227 -15.81 4.32 -6.44
N ARG A 228 -16.02 5.16 -5.42
CA ARG A 228 -16.92 6.31 -5.51
C ARG A 228 -16.49 7.21 -6.67
N LEU A 229 -17.45 7.79 -7.39
CA LEU A 229 -17.19 8.62 -8.57
C LEU A 229 -16.16 9.73 -8.33
N MET A 230 -16.18 10.35 -7.15
CA MET A 230 -15.22 11.39 -6.76
C MET A 230 -13.77 10.91 -6.62
N ILE A 231 -13.55 9.61 -6.39
CA ILE A 231 -12.24 9.00 -6.20
C ILE A 231 -11.63 8.51 -7.51
N ARG A 232 -12.46 8.20 -8.52
CA ARG A 232 -12.00 7.67 -9.82
C ARG A 232 -10.95 8.54 -10.54
N PRO A 233 -11.03 9.89 -10.54
CA PRO A 233 -9.96 10.71 -11.12
C PRO A 233 -8.60 10.49 -10.47
N LEU A 234 -8.57 10.33 -9.13
CA LEU A 234 -7.34 10.02 -8.40
C LEU A 234 -6.80 8.64 -8.78
N TRP A 235 -7.67 7.64 -8.88
CA TRP A 235 -7.29 6.30 -9.35
C TRP A 235 -6.62 6.37 -10.73
N LYS A 236 -7.24 7.05 -11.70
CA LYS A 236 -6.68 7.21 -13.05
C LYS A 236 -5.34 7.94 -13.05
N ALA A 237 -5.18 8.97 -12.23
CA ALA A 237 -3.90 9.66 -12.10
C ALA A 237 -2.78 8.75 -11.58
N ILE A 238 -3.08 7.87 -10.61
CA ILE A 238 -2.11 6.91 -10.07
C ILE A 238 -1.83 5.79 -11.08
N GLU A 239 -2.86 5.29 -11.75
CA GLU A 239 -2.75 4.31 -12.83
C GLU A 239 -1.81 4.79 -13.94
N GLU A 240 -2.00 6.03 -14.41
CA GLU A 240 -1.11 6.67 -15.40
C GLU A 240 0.35 6.74 -14.91
N GLN A 241 0.60 7.15 -13.67
CA GLN A 241 1.95 7.25 -13.13
C GLN A 241 2.61 5.87 -12.98
N MET A 242 1.87 4.88 -12.50
CA MET A 242 2.36 3.50 -12.38
C MET A 242 2.68 2.91 -13.77
N ALA A 243 1.78 3.08 -14.75
CA ALA A 243 2.00 2.63 -16.12
C ALA A 243 3.24 3.27 -16.75
N ASN A 244 3.43 4.59 -16.58
CA ASN A 244 4.63 5.28 -17.04
C ASN A 244 5.90 4.76 -16.37
N GLY A 245 5.87 4.50 -15.05
CA GLY A 245 7.00 3.95 -14.34
C GLY A 245 7.41 2.56 -14.83
N TYR A 246 6.45 1.69 -15.15
CA TYR A 246 6.74 0.41 -15.81
C TYR A 246 7.27 0.60 -17.24
N GLY A 247 6.70 1.51 -18.03
CA GLY A 247 7.10 1.75 -19.42
C GLY A 247 8.50 2.37 -19.57
N GLN A 248 8.97 3.16 -18.60
CA GLN A 248 10.33 3.70 -18.61
C GLN A 248 11.41 2.67 -18.29
N ALA A 249 11.04 1.55 -17.64
CA ALA A 249 11.96 0.48 -17.27
C ALA A 249 12.05 -0.63 -18.32
N GLU A 250 11.13 -0.68 -19.30
CA GLU A 250 11.24 -1.56 -20.46
C GLU A 250 12.14 -0.85 -21.49
N PRO A 251 13.41 -1.27 -21.68
CA PRO A 251 14.21 -0.73 -22.77
C PRO A 251 13.51 -1.10 -24.08
N GLY A 252 13.41 -0.13 -25.00
CA GLY A 252 12.68 -0.30 -26.24
C GLY A 252 12.95 -1.65 -26.89
N SER A 253 11.89 -2.27 -27.41
CA SER A 253 11.96 -3.23 -28.49
C SER A 253 12.57 -2.54 -29.72
N GLY A 254 13.87 -2.26 -29.64
CA GLY A 254 14.70 -1.91 -30.76
C GLY A 254 14.70 -3.11 -31.69
N ALA A 255 14.18 -2.88 -32.88
CA ALA A 255 14.21 -3.80 -34.00
C ALA A 255 15.59 -4.47 -34.14
N ALA A 256 15.57 -5.79 -34.23
CA ALA A 256 16.50 -6.60 -35.01
C ALA A 256 15.69 -7.74 -35.63
#